data_AF-A0A8S3GA19-F1
#
_entry.id   AF-A0A8S3GA19-F1
#
_cell.length_a   1.000
_cell.length_b   1.000
_cell.length_c   1.000
_cell.angle_alpha   90.00
_cell.angle_beta   90.00
_cell.angle_gamma   90.00
#
_symmetry.space_group_name_H-M   'P 1'
#
loop_
_entity.id
_entity.type
_entity.pdbx_description
1 polymer ?
#
loop_
_entity_poly.entity_id
_entity_poly.type
_entity_poly.pdbx_seq_one_letter_code
_entity_poly.pdbx_strand_id
1 'polypeptide(L)' 'IYPPIYSSLIRSSRPNDNNEFISEKQISGELGVFGSLISRNGTVIFERIGGSLLRSKPAINVEGGIASGQGYIDSVFLV' A
#
# COMPACT_ATOMS: atom_id res chain seq x y z
N ILE A 1 -5.72 -3.32 -16.48
CA ILE A 1 -5.70 -4.20 -15.28
C ILE A 1 -6.36 -3.42 -14.17
N TYR A 2 -7.52 -3.87 -13.68
CA TYR A 2 -8.14 -3.24 -12.51
C TYR A 2 -7.52 -3.87 -11.26
N PRO A 3 -7.04 -3.07 -10.29
CA PRO A 3 -6.56 -3.62 -9.03
C PRO A 3 -7.70 -4.36 -8.31
N PRO A 4 -7.40 -5.43 -7.55
CA PRO A 4 -8.41 -6.15 -6.79
C PRO A 4 -9.11 -5.19 -5.83
N ILE A 5 -10.44 -5.29 -5.76
CA ILE A 5 -11.28 -4.53 -4.84
C ILE A 5 -11.90 -5.50 -3.83
N TYR A 6 -11.80 -5.17 -2.56
CA TYR A 6 -12.35 -5.96 -1.46
C TYR A 6 -12.90 -5.07 -0.35
N SER A 7 -13.82 -5.59 0.48
CA SER A 7 -14.37 -4.86 1.62
C SER A 7 -13.43 -4.98 2.83
N SER A 8 -13.15 -3.87 3.50
CA SER A 8 -12.36 -3.87 4.74
C SER A 8 -12.79 -2.76 5.69
N LEU A 9 -12.44 -2.92 6.97
CA LEU A 9 -12.69 -1.94 8.02
C LEU A 9 -11.54 -0.94 8.10
N ILE A 10 -11.85 0.35 7.97
CA ILE A 10 -10.90 1.43 8.21
C ILE A 10 -11.22 2.06 9.56
N ARG A 11 -10.21 2.13 10.42
CA ARG A 11 -10.23 2.94 11.63
C ARG A 11 -9.65 4.31 11.31
N SER A 12 -10.45 5.35 11.52
CA SER A 12 -10.02 6.74 11.39
C SER A 12 -10.00 7.38 12.77
N SER A 13 -8.86 7.96 13.15
CA SER A 13 -8.73 8.83 14.31
C SER A 13 -8.26 10.20 13.85
N ARG A 14 -8.94 11.27 14.29
CA ARG A 14 -8.43 12.63 14.12
C ARG A 14 -7.61 13.02 15.35
N PRO A 15 -6.51 13.77 15.20
CA PRO A 15 -5.80 14.32 16.34
C PRO A 15 -6.79 15.11 17.22
N ASN A 16 -6.77 14.85 18.54
CA ASN A 16 -7.64 15.45 19.55
C ASN A 16 -9.14 15.07 19.49
N ASP A 17 -9.51 14.06 18.72
CA ASP A 17 -10.85 13.46 18.77
C ASP A 17 -10.80 12.13 19.54
N ASN A 18 -11.52 12.06 20.66
CA ASN A 18 -11.62 10.82 21.44
C ASN A 18 -12.59 9.82 20.80
N ASN A 19 -13.32 10.22 19.76
CA ASN A 19 -14.22 9.33 19.05
C ASN A 19 -13.46 8.63 17.92
N GLU A 20 -13.30 7.33 18.11
CA GLU A 20 -12.81 6.46 17.06
C GLU A 20 -13.95 6.05 16.15
N PHE A 21 -13.77 6.24 14.85
CA PHE A 21 -14.75 5.83 13.85
C PHE A 21 -14.20 4.65 13.05
N ILE A 22 -14.89 3.52 13.16
CA ILE A 22 -14.67 2.36 12.29
C ILE A 22 -15.73 2.41 11.19
N SER A 23 -15.29 2.40 9.93
CA SER A 23 -16.17 2.36 8.77
C SER A 23 -15.73 1.26 7.82
N GLU A 24 -16.69 0.47 7.34
CA GLU A 24 -16.46 -0.45 6.24
C GLU A 24 -16.37 0.33 4.92
N LYS A 25 -15.37 0.01 4.10
CA LYS A 25 -15.18 0.61 2.77
C LYS A 25 -14.70 -0.43 1.76
N GLN A 26 -15.02 -0.19 0.49
CA GLN A 26 -14.36 -0.86 -0.62
C GLN A 26 -12.94 -0.32 -0.76
N ILE A 27 -11.96 -1.22 -0.74
CA ILE A 27 -10.53 -0.93 -0.77
C ILE A 27 -9.94 -1.45 -2.06
N SER A 28 -9.03 -0.67 -2.64
CA SER A 28 -8.19 -1.09 -3.75
C SER A 28 -6.74 -1.21 -3.26
N GLY A 29 -6.12 -2.35 -3.56
CA GLY A 29 -4.73 -2.64 -3.21
C GLY A 29 -3.76 -2.47 -4.39
N GLU A 30 -2.57 -1.96 -4.10
CA GLU A 30 -1.43 -1.80 -5.02
C GLU A 30 -0.20 -2.51 -4.43
N LEU A 31 0.18 -3.66 -5.01
CA LEU A 31 1.35 -4.42 -4.59
C LEU A 31 2.62 -3.86 -5.24
N GLY A 32 3.50 -3.29 -4.43
CA GLY A 32 4.86 -2.93 -4.82
C GLY A 32 5.85 -4.04 -4.46
N VAL A 33 6.76 -4.36 -5.37
CA VAL A 33 7.88 -5.29 -5.11
C VAL A 33 9.18 -4.49 -5.19
N PHE A 34 9.96 -4.53 -4.11
CA PHE A 34 11.24 -3.83 -4.07
C PHE A 34 12.28 -4.59 -4.90
N GLY A 35 13.16 -3.85 -5.54
CA GLY A 35 14.31 -4.38 -6.26
C GLY A 35 15.57 -3.64 -5.82
N SER A 36 16.70 -4.33 -5.82
CA SER A 36 18.01 -3.76 -5.56
C SER A 36 18.96 -4.16 -6.68
N LEU A 37 19.64 -3.18 -7.27
CA LEU A 37 20.58 -3.35 -8.36
C LEU A 37 21.86 -2.57 -8.06
N ILE A 38 23.01 -3.22 -8.16
CA ILE A 38 24.33 -2.59 -8.10
C ILE A 38 25.07 -2.95 -9.36
N SER A 39 25.54 -1.95 -10.10
CA SER A 39 26.36 -2.14 -11.29
C SER A 39 27.63 -1.30 -11.22
N ARG A 40 28.68 -1.78 -11.88
CA ARG A 40 29.96 -1.08 -12.05
C ARG A 40 30.49 -1.34 -13.45
N ASN A 41 30.87 -0.28 -14.15
CA ASN A 41 31.45 -0.36 -15.49
C ASN A 41 30.59 -1.19 -16.47
N GLY A 42 29.27 -1.00 -16.43
CA GLY A 42 28.32 -1.75 -17.28
C GLY A 42 28.09 -3.21 -16.86
N THR A 43 28.78 -3.71 -15.83
CA THR A 43 28.56 -5.05 -15.29
C THR A 43 27.67 -4.99 -14.05
N VAL A 44 26.60 -5.79 -14.03
CA VAL A 44 25.77 -5.96 -12.83
C VAL A 44 26.52 -6.83 -11.83
N ILE A 45 26.77 -6.31 -10.63
CA ILE A 45 27.45 -6.99 -9.53
C ILE A 45 26.44 -7.63 -8.58
N PHE A 46 25.26 -7.03 -8.44
CA PHE A 46 24.23 -7.49 -7.54
C PHE A 46 22.86 -7.14 -8.11
N GLU A 47 21.97 -8.11 -8.10
CA GLU A 47 20.55 -7.94 -8.40
C GLU A 47 19.76 -8.80 -7.41
N ARG A 48 18.75 -8.22 -6.76
CA ARG A 48 17.91 -8.94 -5.83
C ARG A 48 16.51 -8.35 -5.74
N ILE A 49 15.51 -9.22 -5.61
CA ILE A 49 14.17 -8.84 -5.16
C ILE A 49 14.20 -8.61 -3.64
N GLY A 50 13.82 -7.41 -3.21
CA GLY A 50 13.96 -6.86 -1.85
C GLY A 50 12.72 -6.98 -0.96
N GLY A 51 11.80 -7.91 -1.26
CA GLY A 51 10.51 -8.04 -0.56
C GLY A 51 9.41 -7.18 -1.20
N SER A 52 8.32 -6.95 -0.47
CA SER A 52 7.14 -6.28 -1.00
C SER A 52 6.45 -5.37 0.02
N LEU A 53 5.68 -4.41 -0.48
CA LEU A 53 4.77 -3.56 0.27
C LEU A 53 3.41 -3.55 -0.44
N LEU A 54 2.35 -3.92 0.27
CA LEU A 54 0.99 -3.65 -0.20
C LEU A 54 0.57 -2.29 0.33
N ARG A 55 0.12 -1.41 -0.56
CA ARG A 55 -0.55 -0.16 -0.19
C ARG A 55 -2.02 -0.28 -0.53
N SER A 56 -2.87 0.22 0.35
CA SER A 56 -4.32 0.13 0.20
C SER A 56 -4.93 1.53 0.28
N LYS A 57 -6.00 1.79 -0.48
CA LYS A 57 -6.75 3.05 -0.44
C LYS A 57 -8.25 2.80 -0.63
N PRO A 58 -9.15 3.71 -0.21
CA PRO A 58 -10.55 3.61 -0.60
C PRO A 58 -10.65 3.55 -2.13
N ALA A 59 -11.42 2.61 -2.67
CA ALA A 59 -11.50 2.37 -4.11
C ALA A 59 -12.01 3.59 -4.90
N ILE A 60 -12.76 4.47 -4.24
CA ILE A 60 -13.27 5.72 -4.82
C ILE A 60 -12.20 6.81 -4.94
N ASN A 61 -11.08 6.70 -4.22
CA ASN A 61 -10.05 7.72 -4.21
C ASN A 61 -9.16 7.57 -5.46
N VAL A 62 -8.84 8.68 -6.11
CA VAL A 62 -7.88 8.70 -7.22
C VAL A 62 -6.45 8.57 -6.68
N GLU A 63 -6.10 9.34 -5.65
CA GLU A 63 -4.79 9.28 -4.98
C GLU A 63 -4.73 8.19 -3.89
N GLY A 64 -3.52 7.72 -3.56
CA GLY A 64 -3.28 6.67 -2.57
C GLY A 64 -1.91 6.77 -1.89
N GLY A 65 -1.34 7.98 -1.82
CA GLY A 65 -0.07 8.20 -1.15
C GLY A 65 -0.18 7.96 0.36
N ILE A 66 0.67 7.10 0.93
CA ILE A 66 0.71 6.90 2.39
C ILE A 66 1.21 8.16 3.08
N ALA A 67 2.32 8.74 2.59
CA ALA A 67 2.90 9.95 3.16
C ALA A 67 2.00 11.18 3.05
N SER A 68 1.09 11.22 2.07
CA SER A 68 0.08 12.28 1.94
C SER A 68 -1.18 12.03 2.78
N GLY A 69 -1.24 10.93 3.55
CA GLY A 69 -2.38 10.56 4.38
C GLY A 69 -3.59 10.02 3.60
N GLN A 70 -3.42 9.69 2.31
CA GLN A 70 -4.50 9.24 1.43
C GLN A 70 -4.57 7.72 1.27
N GLY A 71 -3.58 6.99 1.80
CA GLY A 71 -3.50 5.54 1.73
C GLY A 71 -3.00 4.92 3.03
N TYR A 72 -3.07 3.59 3.08
CA TYR A 72 -2.77 2.76 4.23
C TYR A 72 -1.65 1.77 3.88
N ILE A 73 -0.85 1.40 4.89
CA ILE A 73 0.07 0.27 4.80
C ILE A 73 -0.72 -1.01 5.05
N ASP A 74 -0.45 -2.03 4.26
CA ASP A 74 -1.18 -3.30 4.30
C ASP A 74 -0.24 -4.50 4.06
N SER A 75 -0.78 -5.70 4.16
CA SER A 75 -0.09 -6.98 3.93
C SER A 75 -0.87 -7.84 2.94
N VAL A 76 -0.15 -8.65 2.16
CA VAL A 76 -0.78 -9.60 1.23
C VAL A 76 -1.26 -10.82 2.01
N PHE A 77 -2.54 -11.16 1.86
CA PHE A 77 -3.06 -12.48 2.21
C PHE A 77 -3.05 -13.35 0.94
N LEU A 78 -2.27 -14.44 0.97
CA LEU A 78 -2.18 -15.37 -0.16
C LEU A 78 -3.42 -16.26 -0.17
N VAL A 79 -4.18 -16.21 -1.27
CA VAL A 79 -5.41 -16.98 -1.51
C VAL A 79 -5.23 -17.98 -2.63
#